data_AF-A0A932HKM5-F1
#
_entry.id   AF-A0A932HKM5-F1
#
_cell.length_a   1.000
_cell.length_b   1.000
_cell.length_c   1.000
_cell.angle_alpha   90.00
_cell.angle_beta   90.00
_cell.angle_gamma   90.00
#
_symmetry.space_group_name_H-M   'P 1'
#
loop_
_entity.id
_entity.type
_entity.pdbx_description
1 polymer ?
#
loop_
_entity_poly.entity_id
_entity_poly.type
_entity_poly.pdbx_seq_one_letter_code
_entity_poly.pdbx_strand_id
1 'polypeptide(L)'
;MITCREMVDLLSDYVDGDLEPMVARQLAAHLRGCTDCTAFLRTFKGTQALVREAACEEMPEELKVRLRDFLRSNLQRGRSRPTN
;
A
#
# COMPACT_ATOMS: atom_id res chain seq x y z
N MET A 1 -16.29 -16.91 8.16
CA MET A 1 -16.33 -15.69 9.00
C MET A 1 -14.94 -15.56 9.58
N ILE A 2 -14.24 -14.46 9.31
CA ILE A 2 -12.86 -14.29 9.77
C ILE A 2 -12.85 -14.00 11.27
N THR A 3 -12.01 -14.73 11.99
CA THR A 3 -11.74 -14.55 13.42
C THR A 3 -10.67 -13.48 13.64
N CYS A 4 -10.57 -12.95 14.86
CA CYS A 4 -9.50 -12.00 15.19
C CYS A 4 -8.10 -12.59 14.98
N ARG A 5 -7.94 -13.91 15.17
CA ARG A 5 -6.67 -14.60 14.93
C ARG A 5 -6.30 -14.63 13.45
N GLU A 6 -7.23 -15.08 12.61
CA GLU A 6 -7.04 -15.10 11.16
C GLU A 6 -6.85 -13.68 10.60
N MET A 7 -7.49 -12.66 11.19
CA MET A 7 -7.28 -11.26 10.83
C MET A 7 -5.82 -10.85 10.98
N VAL A 8 -5.18 -11.22 12.11
CA VAL A 8 -3.77 -10.91 12.37
C VAL A 8 -2.87 -11.60 11.34
N ASP A 9 -3.14 -12.87 11.03
CA ASP A 9 -2.37 -13.65 10.05
C ASP A 9 -2.46 -13.06 8.63
N LEU A 10 -3.62 -12.50 8.28
CA LEU A 10 -3.90 -11.91 6.95
C LEU A 10 -3.53 -10.41 6.85
N LEU A 11 -3.10 -9.79 7.95
CA LEU A 11 -3.02 -8.33 8.03
C LEU A 11 -1.95 -7.72 7.13
N SER A 12 -0.79 -8.39 6.99
CA SER A 12 0.29 -7.89 6.14
C SER A 12 -0.16 -7.83 4.68
N ASP A 13 -0.58 -8.97 4.15
CA ASP A 13 -1.08 -9.10 2.77
C ASP A 13 -2.26 -8.14 2.50
N TYR A 14 -3.11 -7.90 3.50
CA TYR A 14 -4.21 -6.94 3.38
C TYR A 14 -3.74 -5.50 3.21
N VAL A 15 -2.70 -5.09 3.96
CA VAL A 15 -2.13 -3.74 3.88
C VAL A 15 -1.32 -3.56 2.59
N ASP A 16 -0.65 -4.62 2.14
CA ASP A 16 0.16 -4.62 0.91
C ASP A 16 -0.72 -4.76 -0.36
N GLY A 17 -1.98 -5.20 -0.20
CA GLY A 17 -2.94 -5.32 -1.30
C GLY A 17 -2.87 -6.65 -2.05
N ASP A 18 -2.19 -7.64 -1.47
CA ASP A 18 -1.87 -8.94 -2.09
C ASP A 18 -2.90 -10.04 -1.77
N LEU A 19 -3.95 -9.72 -1.02
CA LEU A 19 -5.03 -10.66 -0.74
C LEU A 19 -5.97 -10.85 -1.92
N GLU A 20 -6.44 -12.10 -2.07
CA GLU A 20 -7.50 -12.44 -3.01
C GLU A 20 -8.78 -11.60 -2.72
N PRO A 21 -9.46 -11.05 -3.75
CA PRO A 21 -10.53 -10.07 -3.55
C PRO A 21 -11.68 -10.52 -2.66
N MET A 22 -11.99 -11.82 -2.62
CA MET A 22 -13.00 -12.35 -1.71
C MET A 22 -12.53 -12.33 -0.26
N VAL A 23 -11.28 -12.74 0.00
CA VAL A 23 -10.67 -12.74 1.34
C VAL A 23 -10.57 -11.31 1.88
N ALA A 24 -10.10 -10.37 1.06
CA ALA A 24 -10.01 -8.96 1.44
C ALA A 24 -11.39 -8.38 1.83
N ARG A 25 -12.47 -8.76 1.13
CA ARG A 25 -13.84 -8.34 1.46
C ARG A 25 -14.31 -8.91 2.80
N GLN A 26 -14.03 -10.18 3.09
CA GLN A 26 -14.37 -10.81 4.36
C GLN A 26 -13.60 -10.16 5.53
N LEU A 27 -12.33 -9.84 5.32
CA LEU A 27 -11.48 -9.21 6.33
C LEU A 27 -11.93 -7.78 6.61
N ALA A 28 -12.27 -7.03 5.55
CA ALA A 28 -12.86 -5.69 5.69
C ALA A 28 -14.19 -5.72 6.44
N ALA A 29 -15.01 -6.77 6.27
CA ALA A 29 -16.24 -6.94 7.05
C ALA A 29 -15.96 -7.18 8.53
N HIS A 30 -14.95 -8.00 8.86
CA HIS A 30 -14.50 -8.20 10.24
C HIS A 30 -14.03 -6.89 10.87
N LEU A 31 -13.16 -6.13 10.18
CA LEU A 31 -12.64 -4.86 10.67
C LEU A 31 -13.76 -3.83 10.95
N ARG A 32 -14.82 -3.80 10.14
CA ARG A 32 -15.99 -2.94 10.42
C ARG A 32 -16.73 -3.30 11.70
N GLY A 33 -16.70 -4.57 12.12
CA GLY A 33 -17.43 -5.08 13.28
C GLY A 33 -16.61 -5.24 14.55
N CYS A 34 -15.27 -5.15 14.48
CA CYS A 34 -14.38 -5.38 15.61
C CYS A 34 -13.48 -4.16 15.87
N THR A 35 -13.74 -3.49 17.01
CA THR A 35 -12.98 -2.32 17.47
C THR A 35 -11.53 -2.66 17.77
N ASP A 36 -11.28 -3.82 18.38
CA ASP A 36 -9.94 -4.26 18.80
C ASP A 36 -9.05 -4.51 17.58
N CYS A 37 -9.60 -5.18 16.57
CA CYS A 37 -8.88 -5.43 15.31
C CYS A 37 -8.66 -4.14 14.51
N THR A 38 -9.59 -3.19 14.56
CA THR A 38 -9.39 -1.86 13.96
C THR A 38 -8.29 -1.08 14.68
N ALA A 39 -8.24 -1.14 16.01
CA ALA A 39 -7.17 -0.53 16.79
C ALA A 39 -5.81 -1.18 16.46
N PHE A 40 -5.76 -2.51 16.37
CA PHE A 40 -4.57 -3.25 15.97
C PHE A 40 -4.07 -2.86 14.58
N LEU A 41 -4.97 -2.77 13.58
CA LEU A 41 -4.64 -2.30 12.24
C LEU A 41 -4.00 -0.90 12.24
N ARG A 42 -4.51 0.02 13.07
CA ARG A 42 -3.94 1.37 13.19
C ARG A 42 -2.52 1.32 13.74
N THR A 43 -2.29 0.57 14.81
CA THR A 43 -0.95 0.40 15.39
C THR A 43 0.00 -0.25 14.39
N PHE A 44 -0.42 -1.32 13.70
CA PHE A 44 0.38 -2.00 12.69
C PHE A 44 0.80 -1.06 11.55
N LYS A 45 -0.11 -0.24 11.02
CA LYS A 45 0.21 0.79 10.01
C LYS A 45 1.20 1.83 10.54
N GLY A 46 1.05 2.24 11.80
CA GLY A 46 2.02 3.12 12.48
C GLY A 46 3.42 2.51 12.53
N THR A 47 3.52 1.23 12.92
CA THR A 47 4.79 0.49 12.93
C THR A 47 5.41 0.42 11.54
N GLN A 48 4.65 0.11 10.49
CA GLN A 48 5.17 0.12 9.12
C GLN A 48 5.71 1.52 8.72
N ALA A 49 5.00 2.59 9.06
CA ALA A 49 5.44 3.94 8.75
C ALA A 49 6.78 4.28 9.43
N LEU A 50 6.92 3.97 10.72
CA LEU A 50 8.15 4.17 11.47
C LEU A 50 9.32 3.36 10.90
N VAL A 51 9.09 2.09 10.53
CA VAL A 51 10.12 1.26 9.90
C VAL A 51 10.53 1.82 8.55
N ARG A 52 9.57 2.29 7.72
CA ARG A 52 9.86 2.92 6.43
C ARG A 52 10.65 4.21 6.58
N GLU A 53 10.35 5.01 7.60
CA GLU A 53 11.08 6.23 7.92
C GLU A 53 12.51 5.92 8.39
N ALA A 54 12.68 4.96 9.29
CA ALA A 54 13.99 4.54 9.79
C ALA A 54 14.85 3.87 8.70
N ALA A 55 14.22 3.12 7.79
CA ALA A 55 14.87 2.47 6.66
C ALA A 55 14.98 3.37 5.41
N CYS A 56 14.65 4.67 5.54
CA CYS A 56 14.68 5.60 4.43
C CYS A 56 16.13 5.87 4.03
N GLU A 57 16.68 5.04 3.15
CA GLU A 57 17.84 5.41 2.36
C GLU A 57 17.38 6.47 1.34
N GLU A 58 17.95 7.68 1.43
CA GLU A 58 17.66 8.71 0.44
C GLU A 58 18.00 8.19 -0.96
N MET A 59 17.03 8.28 -1.87
CA MET A 59 17.26 7.95 -3.28
C MET A 59 18.45 8.80 -3.79
N PRO A 60 19.49 8.20 -4.38
CA PRO A 60 20.63 8.94 -4.92
C PRO A 60 20.16 10.01 -5.90
N GLU A 61 20.75 11.20 -5.83
CA GLU A 61 20.30 12.36 -6.60
C GLU A 61 20.31 12.10 -8.11
N GLU A 62 21.31 11.35 -8.59
CA GLU A 62 21.40 10.93 -9.99
C GLU A 62 20.19 10.08 -10.42
N LEU A 63 19.71 9.19 -9.55
CA LEU A 63 18.53 8.38 -9.81
C LEU A 63 17.27 9.25 -9.84
N LYS A 64 17.17 10.26 -8.96
CA LYS A 64 16.06 11.24 -8.97
C LYS A 64 16.00 12.01 -10.29
N VAL A 65 17.14 12.48 -10.79
CA VAL A 65 17.25 13.20 -12.07
C VAL A 65 16.80 12.31 -13.23
N ARG A 66 17.38 11.11 -13.34
CA ARG A 66 17.05 10.15 -14.40
C ARG A 66 15.57 9.76 -14.41
N LEU A 67 15.00 9.50 -13.22
CA LEU A 67 13.57 9.18 -13.09
C LEU A 67 12.68 10.34 -13.55
N ARG A 68 13.00 11.56 -13.14
CA ARG A 68 12.25 12.77 -13.54
C ARG A 68 12.30 13.01 -15.05
N ASP A 69 13.44 12.81 -15.69
CA ASP A 69 13.57 12.96 -17.14
C ASP A 69 12.82 11.84 -17.91
N PHE A 70 12.88 10.60 -17.39
CA PHE A 70 12.09 9.49 -17.92
C PHE A 70 10.57 9.77 -17.81
N LEU A 71 10.08 10.19 -16.64
CA LEU A 71 8.67 10.51 -16.46
C LEU A 71 8.23 11.69 -17.35
N ARG A 72 9.05 12.74 -17.46
CA ARG A 72 8.77 13.90 -18.32
C ARG A 72 8.62 13.49 -19.78
N SER A 73 9.56 12.69 -20.30
CA SER A 73 9.53 12.24 -21.70
C SER A 73 8.33 11.33 -22.02
N ASN A 74 7.94 10.44 -21.09
CA ASN A 74 6.82 9.52 -21.31
C ASN A 74 5.44 10.16 -21.10
N LEU A 75 5.30 11.07 -20.12
CA LEU A 75 4.06 11.82 -19.91
C LEU A 75 3.82 12.91 -20.96
N GLN A 76 4.86 13.33 -21.70
CA GLN A 76 4.70 14.17 -22.89
C GLN A 76 4.22 13.34 -24.09
N ARG A 77 4.79 12.14 -24.31
CA ARG A 77 4.36 11.21 -25.37
C ARG A 77 2.91 10.74 -25.20
N GLY A 78 2.47 10.49 -23.96
CA GLY A 78 1.09 10.09 -23.66
C GLY A 78 0.05 11.20 -23.86
N ARG A 79 0.47 12.47 -23.90
CA ARG A 79 -0.41 13.63 -24.20
C ARG A 79 -0.50 13.97 -25.69
N SER A 80 0.33 13.36 -26.53
CA SER A 80 0.38 13.63 -27.98
C SER A 80 -0.46 12.68 -28.82
N ARG A 81 -1.34 11.83 -28.26
CA ARG A 81 -2.29 11.04 -29.06
C ARG A 81 -3.48 11.94 -29.43
N PRO A 82 -3.61 12.41 -30.69
CA PRO A 82 -4.81 13.09 -31.13
C PRO A 82 -5.93 12.05 -31.20
N THR A 83 -7.11 12.48 -30.81
CA THR A 83 -8.38 11.78 -31.07
C THR A 83 -8.52 11.45 -32.55
N ASN A 84 -8.71 10.16 -32.84
CA ASN A 84 -9.53 9.71 -33.97
C ASN A 84 -10.44 8.61 -33.44
#